data_AF-A0A0P0V9P9-F1
#
_entry.id   AF-A0A0P0V9P9-F1
#
_cell.length_a   1.000
_cell.length_b   1.000
_cell.length_c   1.000
_cell.angle_alpha   90.00
_cell.angle_beta   90.00
_cell.angle_gamma   90.00
#
_symmetry.space_group_name_H-M   'P 1'
#
loop_
_entity.id
_entity.type
_entity.pdbx_description
1 polymer ?
#
loop_
_entity_poly.entity_id
_entity_poly.type
_entity_poly.pdbx_seq_one_letter_code
_entity_poly.pdbx_strand_id
1 'polypeptide(L)'
;MRQLHGLKSCSSSSSICPPAPRGLSLWVKVRCSLSPAFPEFVGEGNLRPGASSAGAPRSGGCCKSLFGLERPVGLRLIADMANFRGFRRAVIVVVLCICHVNVVRGQSTDPAEVNALRAIKGRLIDPMNNLKNWNSGDPCTSSWKGVFCDNIPINNYLHVTELQLFKMNLSGTLAPEIGLLSQLKTLDFMWNNLTGNIPKEIGNIHTLRLITLNGNQLSGSLPDEIGYLQNLNRLQIDQNEISGPIPKSFANLTSMRHLHMNNNSLSGQIPSELSRLPELLHLLVDSNNLSGPLPPELAETRSLQILQADNNNFSGSSIPAAYENIPTLLKLSLRNCNLQGGIPDISGIPQFGYLDLSWNQLTGSIPTNKLASNVTTIDLSHNSLNGTIPSSFSGLPNLQFLSIEGNHIDGAVPSTIWSNITFVGNRSLVV
;
A
#
# COMPACT_ATOMS: atom_id res chain seq x y z
N MET A 1 -19.07 13.91 -55.89
CA MET A 1 -18.60 13.46 -57.22
C MET A 1 -17.28 12.71 -57.04
N ARG A 2 -17.19 11.48 -57.59
CA ARG A 2 -16.05 10.53 -57.70
C ARG A 2 -15.58 9.89 -56.36
N GLN A 3 -16.10 8.70 -56.01
CA GLN A 3 -15.62 7.31 -56.32
C GLN A 3 -14.37 6.92 -55.51
N LEU A 4 -14.41 6.04 -54.49
CA LEU A 4 -14.68 4.58 -54.36
C LEU A 4 -13.49 3.63 -54.68
N HIS A 5 -13.28 2.73 -53.71
CA HIS A 5 -12.66 1.38 -53.70
C HIS A 5 -11.15 1.16 -53.53
N GLY A 6 -10.81 0.26 -52.60
CA GLY A 6 -9.58 -0.55 -52.66
C GLY A 6 -9.13 -1.26 -51.39
N LEU A 7 -9.92 -2.20 -50.85
CA LEU A 7 -9.41 -3.24 -49.94
C LEU A 7 -8.42 -4.15 -50.69
N LYS A 8 -7.23 -4.42 -50.13
CA LYS A 8 -6.45 -5.65 -50.38
C LYS A 8 -5.69 -6.06 -49.11
N SER A 9 -6.02 -7.25 -48.62
CA SER A 9 -5.17 -8.06 -47.76
C SER A 9 -4.01 -8.66 -48.57
N CYS A 10 -2.86 -8.89 -47.92
CA CYS A 10 -1.91 -9.92 -48.30
C CYS A 10 -1.15 -10.42 -47.07
N SER A 11 -1.04 -11.74 -47.02
CA SER A 11 -0.48 -12.63 -46.02
C SER A 11 1.02 -12.88 -46.20
N SER A 12 1.58 -13.58 -45.19
CA SER A 12 2.65 -14.59 -45.25
C SER A 12 4.13 -14.16 -45.41
N SER A 13 4.85 -14.35 -44.29
CA SER A 13 6.10 -15.13 -44.10
C SER A 13 7.39 -14.84 -44.88
N SER A 14 8.47 -14.76 -44.07
CA SER A 14 9.85 -15.26 -44.26
C SER A 14 11.00 -14.26 -44.49
N SER A 15 11.88 -14.23 -43.47
CA SER A 15 13.36 -14.21 -43.48
C SER A 15 14.20 -13.06 -44.09
N ILE A 16 14.77 -12.27 -43.17
CA ILE A 16 16.21 -11.98 -42.91
C ILE A 16 17.06 -11.09 -43.88
N CYS A 17 17.71 -10.10 -43.22
CA CYS A 17 18.92 -9.28 -43.52
C CYS A 17 18.75 -7.98 -44.35
N PRO A 18 19.61 -6.92 -44.20
CA PRO A 18 20.73 -6.63 -43.27
C PRO A 18 20.63 -5.19 -42.62
N PRO A 19 21.65 -4.61 -41.92
CA PRO A 19 21.45 -3.45 -41.04
C PRO A 19 21.55 -2.10 -41.77
N ALA A 20 20.87 -1.09 -41.23
CA ALA A 20 20.98 0.32 -41.65
C ALA A 20 20.88 1.25 -40.40
N PRO A 21 21.23 2.54 -40.49
CA PRO A 21 22.48 3.09 -39.98
C PRO A 21 22.30 3.90 -38.69
N ARG A 22 23.44 4.26 -38.08
CA ARG A 22 23.55 5.20 -36.95
C ARG A 22 22.78 6.50 -37.23
N GLY A 23 21.72 6.73 -36.47
CA GLY A 23 20.99 7.99 -36.38
C GLY A 23 20.73 8.32 -34.92
N LEU A 24 21.06 9.56 -34.52
CA LEU A 24 20.98 10.05 -33.15
C LEU A 24 19.59 9.84 -32.54
N SER A 25 19.49 8.96 -31.54
CA SER A 25 18.37 8.94 -30.61
C SER A 25 18.56 10.07 -29.59
N LEU A 26 17.81 11.15 -29.81
CA LEU A 26 17.56 12.18 -28.81
C LEU A 26 16.86 11.52 -27.63
N TRP A 27 17.55 11.39 -26.50
CA TRP A 27 16.93 10.94 -25.25
C TRP A 27 15.93 12.00 -24.80
N VAL A 28 14.64 11.79 -25.06
CA VAL A 28 13.58 12.48 -24.32
C VAL A 28 13.61 11.90 -22.91
N LYS A 29 14.31 12.61 -22.04
CA LYS A 29 14.32 12.40 -20.60
C LYS A 29 12.92 12.75 -20.09
N VAL A 30 12.03 11.75 -19.99
CA VAL A 30 10.77 11.88 -19.27
C VAL A 30 11.13 12.13 -17.80
N ARG A 31 11.11 13.40 -17.39
CA ARG A 31 11.11 13.77 -15.98
C ARG A 31 9.73 13.39 -15.43
N CYS A 32 9.66 12.35 -14.62
CA CYS A 32 8.60 12.24 -13.63
C CYS A 32 8.76 13.42 -12.66
N SER A 33 7.97 14.47 -12.88
CA SER A 33 7.79 15.54 -11.90
C SER A 33 6.89 15.00 -10.79
N LEU A 34 7.50 14.45 -9.74
CA LEU A 34 6.87 14.39 -8.43
C LEU A 34 6.76 15.84 -7.93
N SER A 35 5.60 16.45 -8.08
CA SER A 35 5.25 17.64 -7.30
C SER A 35 4.83 17.20 -5.89
N PRO A 36 5.44 17.75 -4.83
CA PRO A 36 5.07 17.46 -3.45
C PRO A 36 4.05 18.49 -2.99
N ALA A 37 2.82 18.08 -2.64
CA ALA A 37 1.92 18.91 -1.86
C ALA A 37 0.74 18.10 -1.31
N PHE A 38 0.96 17.29 -0.28
CA PHE A 38 -0.02 17.07 0.81
C PHE A 38 0.78 16.61 2.04
N PRO A 39 0.66 17.26 3.21
CA PRO A 39 1.37 16.84 4.41
C PRO A 39 0.71 15.59 5.02
N GLU A 40 1.56 14.63 5.41
CA GLU A 40 1.21 13.46 6.21
C GLU A 40 0.62 13.88 7.56
N PHE A 41 -0.59 13.40 7.86
CA PHE A 41 -1.16 13.42 9.20
C PHE A 41 -0.48 12.33 10.05
N VAL A 42 0.35 12.75 10.99
CA VAL A 42 0.87 11.89 12.08
C VAL A 42 0.06 12.18 13.34
N GLY A 43 -0.64 11.16 13.85
CA GLY A 43 -1.41 11.20 15.09
C GLY A 43 -0.66 10.56 16.26
N GLU A 44 -0.44 11.40 17.27
CA GLU A 44 -0.34 11.18 18.73
C GLU A 44 0.86 10.49 19.41
N GLY A 45 1.36 11.17 20.47
CA GLY A 45 2.23 10.58 21.50
C GLY A 45 3.01 11.55 22.40
N ASN A 46 2.30 12.36 23.22
CA ASN A 46 2.69 12.95 24.53
C ASN A 46 4.07 13.58 24.79
N LEU A 47 4.07 14.85 25.25
CA LEU A 47 4.47 15.31 26.60
C LEU A 47 4.64 16.85 26.62
N ARG A 48 3.92 17.54 27.51
CA ARG A 48 4.26 18.90 27.98
C ARG A 48 4.49 18.85 29.49
N PRO A 49 5.38 19.70 30.01
CA PRO A 49 5.18 20.30 31.33
C PRO A 49 5.19 21.83 31.25
N GLY A 50 4.30 22.47 32.00
CA GLY A 50 4.24 23.92 32.18
C GLY A 50 3.10 24.29 33.13
N ALA A 51 3.46 24.91 34.24
CA ALA A 51 2.74 24.96 35.51
C ALA A 51 1.75 26.14 35.70
N SER A 52 1.11 26.12 36.88
CA SER A 52 0.35 27.17 37.60
C SER A 52 -1.11 27.38 37.15
N SER A 53 -2.13 27.56 38.00
CA SER A 53 -2.21 27.85 39.44
C SER A 53 -3.66 27.66 39.96
N ALA A 54 -3.76 27.27 41.24
CA ALA A 54 -4.76 27.67 42.26
C ALA A 54 -6.27 27.40 42.07
N GLY A 55 -6.86 26.70 43.06
CA GLY A 55 -8.30 26.72 43.33
C GLY A 55 -8.85 25.50 44.07
N ALA A 56 -8.62 25.41 45.39
CA ALA A 56 -9.47 24.63 46.33
C ALA A 56 -10.72 25.49 46.69
N PRO A 57 -11.83 24.99 47.30
CA PRO A 57 -11.88 23.86 48.25
C PRO A 57 -13.20 23.01 48.34
N ARG A 58 -13.18 22.00 49.26
CA ARG A 58 -14.31 21.31 49.98
C ARG A 58 -15.24 20.40 49.14
N SER A 59 -15.75 19.24 49.58
CA SER A 59 -15.81 18.53 50.87
C SER A 59 -16.44 17.13 50.70
N GLY A 60 -16.09 16.17 51.59
CA GLY A 60 -16.86 14.94 51.92
C GLY A 60 -16.23 13.65 51.38
N GLY A 61 -15.98 12.57 52.14
CA GLY A 61 -16.22 12.23 53.54
C GLY A 61 -16.26 10.69 53.70
N CYS A 62 -15.65 10.17 54.78
CA CYS A 62 -15.82 8.84 55.43
C CYS A 62 -15.38 7.56 54.66
N CYS A 63 -14.84 6.48 55.27
CA CYS A 63 -14.62 6.08 56.66
C CYS A 63 -13.63 4.88 56.74
N LYS A 64 -12.83 4.84 57.84
CA LYS A 64 -12.44 3.73 58.78
C LYS A 64 -12.43 2.27 58.27
N SER A 65 -11.54 1.35 58.65
CA SER A 65 -10.79 1.03 59.91
C SER A 65 -9.76 -0.09 59.60
N LEU A 66 -8.50 -0.12 60.06
CA LEU A 66 -7.89 -0.31 61.41
C LEU A 66 -7.64 -1.79 61.82
N PHE A 67 -6.38 -2.08 62.17
CA PHE A 67 -5.75 -3.06 63.11
C PHE A 67 -4.48 -3.67 62.48
N GLY A 68 -3.28 -3.69 63.07
CA GLY A 68 -2.82 -3.31 64.40
C GLY A 68 -1.84 -4.37 64.95
N LEU A 69 -0.55 -4.02 64.99
CA LEU A 69 0.52 -4.38 65.97
C LEU A 69 0.85 -5.86 66.30
N GLU A 70 2.14 -6.24 66.26
CA GLU A 70 3.09 -6.20 67.40
C GLU A 70 4.49 -6.78 67.02
N ARG A 71 5.55 -6.23 67.64
CA ARG A 71 6.90 -6.86 67.76
C ARG A 71 6.93 -7.71 69.06
N PRO A 72 7.98 -8.50 69.39
CA PRO A 72 9.14 -7.89 70.07
C PRO A 72 10.51 -8.65 70.01
N VAL A 73 11.51 -7.96 70.57
CA VAL A 73 12.79 -8.40 71.20
C VAL A 73 13.91 -9.06 70.37
N GLY A 74 15.11 -8.48 70.49
CA GLY A 74 16.37 -9.05 69.99
C GLY A 74 17.18 -9.80 71.04
N LEU A 75 18.27 -10.45 70.61
CA LEU A 75 19.36 -10.86 71.51
C LEU A 75 20.68 -10.87 70.72
N ARG A 76 21.69 -10.18 71.26
CA ARG A 76 23.11 -10.33 70.91
C ARG A 76 23.62 -11.65 71.48
N LEU A 77 24.48 -12.36 70.75
CA LEU A 77 25.44 -13.30 71.35
C LEU A 77 26.78 -13.24 70.60
N ILE A 78 27.82 -13.29 71.43
CA ILE A 78 29.25 -13.12 71.16
C ILE A 78 29.85 -14.45 70.66
N ALA A 79 31.00 -14.34 70.00
CA ALA A 79 31.88 -15.38 69.46
C ALA A 79 32.14 -16.60 70.38
N ASP A 80 32.37 -17.78 69.80
CA ASP A 80 33.68 -18.43 69.85
C ASP A 80 33.82 -19.65 68.92
N MET A 81 35.08 -19.93 68.57
CA MET A 81 35.57 -20.92 67.61
C MET A 81 35.43 -22.37 68.12
N ALA A 82 35.07 -23.34 67.24
CA ALA A 82 35.74 -24.65 67.17
C ALA A 82 35.27 -25.50 65.97
N ASN A 83 36.28 -26.07 65.31
CA ASN A 83 36.26 -27.06 64.23
C ASN A 83 35.17 -28.15 64.30
N PHE A 84 34.45 -28.35 63.19
CA PHE A 84 34.18 -29.70 62.67
C PHE A 84 34.22 -29.66 61.13
N ARG A 85 35.41 -29.90 60.58
CA ARG A 85 35.65 -30.11 59.15
C ARG A 85 35.16 -31.51 58.76
N GLY A 86 34.42 -31.58 57.66
CA GLY A 86 34.38 -32.81 56.83
C GLY A 86 33.09 -33.63 56.88
N PHE A 87 31.94 -33.07 56.51
CA PHE A 87 30.87 -33.87 55.85
C PHE A 87 29.77 -33.06 55.12
N ARG A 88 29.70 -31.72 55.27
CA ARG A 88 28.66 -30.89 54.64
C ARG A 88 29.03 -30.24 53.29
N ARG A 89 30.14 -30.62 52.67
CA ARG A 89 30.52 -30.09 51.35
C ARG A 89 29.95 -30.88 50.16
N ALA A 90 29.52 -32.13 50.36
CA ALA A 90 28.94 -32.91 49.27
C ALA A 90 27.45 -32.59 49.02
N VAL A 91 26.67 -32.28 50.06
CA VAL A 91 25.22 -32.04 49.90
C VAL A 91 24.90 -30.58 49.53
N ILE A 92 25.72 -29.62 49.98
CA ILE A 92 25.50 -28.19 49.65
C ILE A 92 25.98 -27.87 48.21
N VAL A 93 26.97 -28.59 47.68
CA VAL A 93 27.42 -28.40 46.28
C VAL A 93 26.45 -29.04 45.28
N VAL A 94 25.80 -30.16 45.61
CA VAL A 94 24.81 -30.77 44.72
C VAL A 94 23.49 -29.97 44.67
N VAL A 95 23.07 -29.34 45.78
CA VAL A 95 21.86 -28.49 45.79
C VAL A 95 22.12 -27.09 45.20
N LEU A 96 23.34 -26.55 45.30
CA LEU A 96 23.69 -25.28 44.63
C LEU A 96 24.02 -25.44 43.14
N CYS A 97 24.36 -26.65 42.66
CA CYS A 97 24.47 -26.93 41.22
C CYS A 97 23.12 -27.15 40.53
N ILE A 98 22.04 -27.46 41.27
CA ILE A 98 20.70 -27.62 40.70
C ILE A 98 19.91 -26.30 40.72
N CYS A 99 20.31 -25.31 41.52
CA CYS A 99 19.63 -24.01 41.62
C CYS A 99 20.35 -22.84 40.92
N HIS A 100 21.49 -23.08 40.26
CA HIS A 100 22.18 -22.09 39.43
C HIS A 100 22.27 -22.45 37.94
N VAL A 101 21.45 -23.40 37.49
CA VAL A 101 20.93 -23.30 36.13
C VAL A 101 19.75 -22.33 36.16
N ASN A 102 20.06 -21.05 36.39
CA ASN A 102 19.29 -20.05 35.67
C ASN A 102 19.58 -20.38 34.22
N VAL A 103 18.70 -21.17 33.61
CA VAL A 103 18.65 -21.31 32.17
C VAL A 103 18.38 -19.90 31.69
N VAL A 104 19.44 -19.15 31.39
CA VAL A 104 19.36 -18.11 30.39
C VAL A 104 18.98 -18.89 29.15
N ARG A 105 17.66 -19.05 28.92
CA ARG A 105 17.17 -19.62 27.66
C ARG A 105 17.66 -18.63 26.63
N GLY A 106 18.72 -18.99 25.91
CA GLY A 106 18.94 -18.44 24.59
C GLY A 106 17.69 -18.83 23.82
N GLN A 107 16.75 -17.88 23.69
CA GLN A 107 15.51 -18.11 22.98
C GLN A 107 15.92 -18.18 21.51
N SER A 108 16.00 -19.39 20.97
CA SER A 108 16.33 -19.59 19.56
C SER A 108 15.11 -19.27 18.71
N THR A 109 15.36 -18.98 17.44
CA THR A 109 14.33 -18.87 16.41
C THR A 109 13.63 -20.21 16.25
N ASP A 110 12.34 -20.21 15.92
CA ASP A 110 11.58 -21.43 15.63
C ASP A 110 12.28 -22.25 14.52
N PRO A 111 12.57 -23.55 14.72
CA PRO A 111 13.30 -24.35 13.75
C PRO A 111 12.65 -24.43 12.36
N ALA A 112 11.32 -24.37 12.27
CA ALA A 112 10.62 -24.35 10.99
C ALA A 112 10.89 -23.05 10.23
N GLU A 113 10.91 -21.91 10.92
CA GLU A 113 11.23 -20.61 10.34
C GLU A 113 12.71 -20.51 9.93
N VAL A 114 13.63 -21.10 10.72
CA VAL A 114 15.05 -21.20 10.33
C VAL A 114 15.19 -21.97 9.00
N ASN A 115 14.48 -23.09 8.85
CA ASN A 115 14.51 -23.88 7.62
C ASN A 115 13.86 -23.11 6.46
N ALA A 116 12.77 -22.40 6.71
CA ALA A 116 12.11 -21.55 5.73
C ALA A 116 13.03 -20.43 5.22
N LEU A 117 13.73 -19.71 6.11
CA LEU A 117 14.70 -18.68 5.72
C LEU A 117 15.85 -19.25 4.89
N ARG A 118 16.33 -20.46 5.20
CA ARG A 118 17.35 -21.14 4.38
C ARG A 118 16.81 -21.52 3.00
N ALA A 119 15.58 -22.00 2.91
CA ALA A 119 14.92 -22.30 1.64
C ALA A 119 14.72 -21.02 0.80
N ILE A 120 14.27 -19.93 1.43
CA ILE A 120 14.16 -18.59 0.82
C ILE A 120 15.50 -18.17 0.25
N LYS A 121 16.58 -18.20 1.04
CA LYS A 121 17.93 -17.89 0.54
C LYS A 121 18.34 -18.77 -0.63
N GLY A 122 18.00 -20.06 -0.61
CA GLY A 122 18.29 -21.00 -1.70
C GLY A 122 17.58 -20.67 -3.01
N ARG A 123 16.47 -19.91 -2.98
CA ARG A 123 15.75 -19.43 -4.17
C ARG A 123 16.25 -18.07 -4.67
N LEU A 124 17.04 -17.37 -3.87
CA LEU A 124 17.55 -16.04 -4.18
C LEU A 124 18.96 -16.13 -4.75
N ILE A 125 19.21 -15.33 -5.77
CA ILE A 125 20.54 -15.08 -6.33
C ILE A 125 20.97 -13.71 -5.85
N ASP A 126 22.06 -13.65 -5.08
CA ASP A 126 22.55 -12.46 -4.39
C ASP A 126 23.96 -12.08 -4.87
N PRO A 127 24.08 -11.41 -6.04
CA PRO A 127 25.38 -11.09 -6.64
C PRO A 127 26.20 -10.11 -5.80
N MET A 128 25.54 -9.34 -4.93
CA MET A 128 26.19 -8.36 -4.07
C MET A 128 26.56 -8.92 -2.69
N ASN A 129 26.23 -10.20 -2.43
CA ASN A 129 26.48 -10.88 -1.17
C ASN A 129 25.90 -10.14 0.05
N ASN A 130 24.72 -9.53 -0.12
CA ASN A 130 23.96 -8.84 0.93
C ASN A 130 23.47 -9.79 2.03
N LEU A 131 23.14 -11.04 1.68
CA LEU A 131 22.64 -12.11 2.54
C LEU A 131 23.78 -12.99 3.09
N LYS A 132 25.02 -12.50 3.07
CA LYS A 132 26.20 -13.26 3.50
C LYS A 132 26.11 -13.78 4.93
N ASN A 133 25.40 -13.09 5.83
CA ASN A 133 25.30 -13.48 7.24
C ASN A 133 24.19 -14.50 7.52
N TRP A 134 23.38 -14.87 6.53
CA TRP A 134 22.31 -15.87 6.65
C TRP A 134 22.80 -17.33 6.78
N ASN A 135 24.05 -17.52 7.17
CA ASN A 135 24.67 -18.81 7.48
C ASN A 135 25.40 -18.76 8.83
N SER A 136 25.34 -17.63 9.54
CA SER A 136 26.07 -17.38 10.77
C SER A 136 25.09 -17.33 11.94
N GLY A 137 25.12 -18.37 12.77
CA GLY A 137 24.30 -18.45 13.98
C GLY A 137 22.80 -18.54 13.71
N ASP A 138 22.02 -18.16 14.72
CA ASP A 138 20.56 -18.19 14.71
C ASP A 138 19.97 -16.87 14.16
N PRO A 139 18.92 -16.89 13.32
CA PRO A 139 18.43 -15.70 12.61
C PRO A 139 18.09 -14.50 13.51
N CYS A 140 17.32 -14.73 14.57
CA CYS A 140 16.85 -13.68 15.47
C CYS A 140 17.96 -13.16 16.39
N THR A 141 18.87 -14.03 16.84
CA THR A 141 19.94 -13.65 17.79
C THR A 141 21.21 -13.18 17.11
N SER A 142 21.45 -13.56 15.85
CA SER A 142 22.67 -13.22 15.09
C SER A 142 22.45 -12.10 14.07
N SER A 143 21.32 -11.37 14.19
CA SER A 143 21.00 -10.19 13.38
C SER A 143 21.11 -10.45 11.87
N TRP A 144 20.45 -11.50 11.39
CA TRP A 144 20.41 -11.77 9.95
C TRP A 144 19.88 -10.57 9.18
N LYS A 145 20.57 -10.20 8.09
CA LYS A 145 20.25 -8.97 7.37
C LYS A 145 18.81 -9.03 6.87
N GLY A 146 17.99 -8.04 7.26
CA GLY A 146 16.60 -7.95 6.86
C GLY A 146 15.64 -8.90 7.59
N VAL A 147 16.10 -9.64 8.60
CA VAL A 147 15.24 -10.49 9.45
C VAL A 147 15.04 -9.80 10.78
N PHE A 148 13.79 -9.54 11.14
CA PHE A 148 13.40 -8.96 12.43
C PHE A 148 12.46 -9.92 13.15
N CYS A 149 12.62 -10.01 14.46
CA CYS A 149 11.89 -10.96 15.28
C CYS A 149 11.19 -10.28 16.45
N ASP A 150 10.16 -10.94 17.00
CA ASP A 150 9.54 -10.51 18.24
C ASP A 150 10.54 -10.63 19.41
N ASN A 151 10.43 -9.69 20.37
CA ASN A 151 11.28 -9.67 21.56
C ASN A 151 10.80 -10.65 22.65
N ILE A 152 9.63 -11.25 22.48
CA ILE A 152 9.00 -12.15 23.44
C ILE A 152 8.76 -13.49 22.74
N PRO A 153 9.30 -14.60 23.25
CA PRO A 153 9.06 -15.89 22.65
C PRO A 153 7.61 -16.30 22.74
N ILE A 154 7.15 -16.95 21.68
CA ILE A 154 5.89 -17.67 21.65
C ILE A 154 6.27 -19.15 21.59
N ASN A 155 5.62 -19.99 22.38
CA ASN A 155 5.93 -21.44 22.44
C ASN A 155 7.41 -21.77 22.72
N ASN A 156 8.12 -20.90 23.45
CA ASN A 156 9.55 -20.96 23.76
C ASN A 156 10.52 -20.60 22.61
N TYR A 157 10.02 -20.11 21.47
CA TYR A 157 10.85 -19.69 20.33
C TYR A 157 10.65 -18.22 19.98
N LEU A 158 11.70 -17.57 19.49
CA LEU A 158 11.58 -16.30 18.79
C LEU A 158 10.98 -16.55 17.40
N HIS A 159 10.14 -15.63 16.95
CA HIS A 159 9.52 -15.72 15.64
C HIS A 159 9.85 -14.50 14.79
N VAL A 160 10.02 -14.72 13.50
CA VAL A 160 10.25 -13.69 12.48
C VAL A 160 8.95 -12.91 12.27
N THR A 161 9.01 -11.61 12.53
CA THR A 161 7.89 -10.70 12.36
C THR A 161 8.02 -9.82 11.13
N GLU A 162 9.25 -9.57 10.67
CA GLU A 162 9.47 -8.80 9.46
C GLU A 162 10.62 -9.41 8.64
N LEU A 163 10.39 -9.49 7.34
CA LEU A 163 11.38 -9.90 6.36
C LEU A 163 11.51 -8.78 5.33
N GLN A 164 12.56 -7.96 5.48
CA GLN A 164 12.81 -6.75 4.70
C GLN A 164 14.07 -6.87 3.86
N LEU A 165 13.90 -7.24 2.60
CA LEU A 165 14.94 -7.47 1.59
C LEU A 165 14.86 -6.47 0.42
N PHE A 166 14.38 -5.25 0.67
CA PHE A 166 14.23 -4.23 -0.37
C PHE A 166 15.56 -3.71 -0.93
N LYS A 167 15.59 -3.42 -2.24
CA LYS A 167 16.74 -2.76 -2.92
C LYS A 167 18.08 -3.45 -2.68
N MET A 168 18.10 -4.79 -2.73
CA MET A 168 19.29 -5.60 -2.50
C MET A 168 19.88 -6.20 -3.79
N ASN A 169 19.35 -5.84 -4.97
CA ASN A 169 19.74 -6.40 -6.26
C ASN A 169 19.62 -7.94 -6.30
N LEU A 170 18.63 -8.48 -5.58
CA LEU A 170 18.35 -9.91 -5.53
C LEU A 170 17.61 -10.32 -6.80
N SER A 171 17.94 -11.50 -7.33
CA SER A 171 17.16 -12.15 -8.38
C SER A 171 16.74 -13.56 -7.94
N GLY A 172 16.10 -14.34 -8.81
CA GLY A 172 15.53 -15.65 -8.46
C GLY A 172 14.02 -15.58 -8.29
N THR A 173 13.45 -16.36 -7.38
CA THR A 173 11.99 -16.49 -7.20
C THR A 173 11.57 -16.41 -5.74
N LEU A 174 10.33 -16.03 -5.47
CA LEU A 174 9.73 -16.17 -4.13
C LEU A 174 9.54 -17.65 -3.78
N ALA A 175 10.00 -18.06 -2.60
CA ALA A 175 9.92 -19.45 -2.14
C ALA A 175 8.54 -19.73 -1.50
N PRO A 176 7.87 -20.85 -1.81
CA PRO A 176 6.64 -21.27 -1.12
C PRO A 176 6.79 -21.36 0.41
N GLU A 177 8.00 -21.67 0.88
CA GLU A 177 8.34 -21.78 2.31
C GLU A 177 8.18 -20.46 3.08
N ILE A 178 8.01 -19.31 2.39
CA ILE A 178 7.59 -18.05 3.03
C ILE A 178 6.32 -18.27 3.88
N GLY A 179 5.40 -19.14 3.42
CA GLY A 179 4.18 -19.50 4.14
C GLY A 179 4.39 -20.15 5.52
N LEU A 180 5.61 -20.54 5.86
CA LEU A 180 5.97 -21.12 7.17
C LEU A 180 6.35 -20.05 8.21
N LEU A 181 6.55 -18.80 7.81
CA LEU A 181 6.85 -17.68 8.71
C LEU A 181 5.57 -17.18 9.39
N SER A 182 4.99 -18.01 10.25
CA SER A 182 3.60 -17.89 10.73
C SER A 182 3.26 -16.62 11.51
N GLN A 183 4.27 -15.93 12.06
CA GLN A 183 4.09 -14.68 12.81
C GLN A 183 4.49 -13.43 12.01
N LEU A 184 4.81 -13.58 10.72
CA LEU A 184 5.26 -12.49 9.87
C LEU A 184 4.14 -11.47 9.68
N LYS A 185 4.47 -10.20 9.95
CA LYS A 185 3.59 -9.02 9.83
C LYS A 185 3.95 -8.20 8.60
N THR A 186 5.24 -8.17 8.25
CA THR A 186 5.77 -7.40 7.11
C THR A 186 6.59 -8.30 6.19
N LEU A 187 6.21 -8.37 4.92
CA LEU A 187 6.98 -9.00 3.85
C LEU A 187 7.36 -7.93 2.82
N ASP A 188 8.65 -7.60 2.76
CA ASP A 188 9.16 -6.56 1.87
C ASP A 188 10.31 -7.05 0.99
N PHE A 189 10.06 -7.11 -0.31
CA PHE A 189 11.02 -7.50 -1.35
C PHE A 189 11.07 -6.46 -2.48
N MET A 190 10.60 -5.24 -2.24
CA MET A 190 10.47 -4.22 -3.29
C MET A 190 11.82 -3.83 -3.91
N TRP A 191 11.78 -3.40 -5.17
CA TRP A 191 12.95 -2.93 -5.92
C TRP A 191 14.10 -3.96 -6.02
N ASN A 192 13.75 -5.17 -6.45
CA ASN A 192 14.71 -6.23 -6.78
C ASN A 192 14.47 -6.72 -8.23
N ASN A 193 15.06 -7.84 -8.59
CA ASN A 193 14.95 -8.47 -9.91
C ASN A 193 14.32 -9.87 -9.78
N LEU A 194 13.33 -10.02 -8.90
CA LEU A 194 12.64 -11.30 -8.67
C LEU A 194 11.71 -11.62 -9.83
N THR A 195 11.63 -12.91 -10.14
CA THR A 195 10.82 -13.47 -11.25
C THR A 195 9.88 -14.55 -10.73
N GLY A 196 9.02 -15.06 -11.61
CA GLY A 196 8.08 -16.12 -11.28
C GLY A 196 6.86 -15.61 -10.52
N ASN A 197 6.09 -16.53 -9.95
CA ASN A 197 4.77 -16.21 -9.39
C ASN A 197 4.84 -15.86 -7.90
N ILE A 198 3.83 -15.14 -7.41
CA ILE A 198 3.57 -15.03 -5.97
C ILE A 198 3.05 -16.40 -5.49
N PRO A 199 3.73 -17.08 -4.54
CA PRO A 199 3.30 -18.40 -4.07
C PRO A 199 1.99 -18.28 -3.27
N LYS A 200 1.07 -19.21 -3.51
CA LYS A 200 -0.22 -19.25 -2.79
C LYS A 200 -0.07 -19.44 -1.28
N GLU A 201 1.03 -20.05 -0.86
CA GLU A 201 1.37 -20.31 0.54
C GLU A 201 1.50 -19.02 1.36
N ILE A 202 1.64 -17.85 0.71
CA ILE A 202 1.55 -16.55 1.39
C ILE A 202 0.22 -16.39 2.17
N GLY A 203 -0.85 -17.02 1.69
CA GLY A 203 -2.15 -17.04 2.35
C GLY A 203 -2.18 -17.78 3.70
N ASN A 204 -1.14 -18.56 4.03
CA ASN A 204 -1.03 -19.22 5.33
C ASN A 204 -0.66 -18.25 6.47
N ILE A 205 -0.15 -17.06 6.12
CA ILE A 205 0.44 -16.12 7.07
C ILE A 205 -0.61 -15.09 7.52
N HIS A 206 -1.60 -15.55 8.27
CA HIS A 206 -2.76 -14.75 8.69
C HIS A 206 -2.41 -13.49 9.50
N THR A 207 -1.17 -13.38 10.02
CA THR A 207 -0.64 -12.22 10.73
C THR A 207 -0.17 -11.08 9.82
N LEU A 208 -0.04 -11.31 8.50
CA LEU A 208 0.46 -10.31 7.56
C LEU A 208 -0.40 -9.05 7.57
N ARG A 209 0.29 -7.91 7.59
CA ARG A 209 -0.28 -6.56 7.54
C ARG A 209 0.20 -5.78 6.32
N LEU A 210 1.43 -6.05 5.89
CA LEU A 210 2.08 -5.37 4.78
C LEU A 210 2.77 -6.37 3.86
N ILE A 211 2.42 -6.33 2.58
CA ILE A 211 3.13 -7.02 1.49
C ILE A 211 3.58 -5.96 0.48
N THR A 212 4.90 -5.82 0.29
CA THR A 212 5.51 -4.94 -0.70
C THR A 212 6.43 -5.74 -1.62
N LEU A 213 5.99 -5.94 -2.86
CA LEU A 213 6.68 -6.70 -3.91
C LEU A 213 6.92 -5.85 -5.17
N ASN A 214 6.64 -4.54 -5.10
CA ASN A 214 6.67 -3.66 -6.25
C ASN A 214 8.08 -3.43 -6.82
N GLY A 215 8.16 -3.14 -8.12
CA GLY A 215 9.44 -2.94 -8.81
C GLY A 215 10.26 -4.22 -8.92
N ASN A 216 9.64 -5.29 -9.41
CA ASN A 216 10.26 -6.59 -9.70
C ASN A 216 9.83 -7.06 -11.12
N GLN A 217 10.09 -8.33 -11.45
CA GLN A 217 9.63 -9.01 -12.67
C GLN A 217 8.71 -10.19 -12.32
N LEU A 218 7.89 -10.06 -11.26
CA LEU A 218 6.96 -11.11 -10.86
C LEU A 218 5.86 -11.25 -11.92
N SER A 219 5.47 -12.48 -12.21
CA SER A 219 4.55 -12.85 -13.29
C SER A 219 3.44 -13.78 -12.78
N GLY A 220 2.60 -14.27 -13.70
CA GLY A 220 1.51 -15.19 -13.38
C GLY A 220 0.33 -14.49 -12.70
N SER A 221 -0.65 -15.28 -12.25
CA SER A 221 -1.88 -14.75 -11.64
C SER A 221 -1.73 -14.51 -10.14
N LEU A 222 -2.52 -13.56 -9.62
CA LEU A 222 -2.69 -13.38 -8.18
C LEU A 222 -3.35 -14.65 -7.58
N PRO A 223 -2.78 -15.23 -6.51
CA PRO A 223 -3.40 -16.37 -5.84
C PRO A 223 -4.64 -15.93 -5.05
N ASP A 224 -5.71 -16.72 -5.13
CA ASP A 224 -6.96 -16.49 -4.39
C ASP A 224 -6.72 -16.49 -2.87
N GLU A 225 -5.71 -17.23 -2.41
CA GLU A 225 -5.34 -17.42 -1.01
C GLU A 225 -4.86 -16.14 -0.32
N ILE A 226 -4.45 -15.09 -1.07
CA ILE A 226 -4.23 -13.76 -0.48
C ILE A 226 -5.51 -13.29 0.22
N GLY A 227 -6.69 -13.63 -0.29
CA GLY A 227 -7.98 -13.32 0.33
C GLY A 227 -8.18 -13.90 1.74
N TYR A 228 -7.30 -14.78 2.24
CA TYR A 228 -7.36 -15.29 3.61
C TYR A 228 -6.70 -14.34 4.64
N LEU A 229 -5.97 -13.33 4.16
CA LEU A 229 -5.16 -12.44 4.99
C LEU A 229 -5.98 -11.27 5.56
N GLN A 230 -6.88 -11.56 6.51
CA GLN A 230 -7.81 -10.56 7.07
C GLN A 230 -7.14 -9.35 7.75
N ASN A 231 -5.90 -9.52 8.23
CA ASN A 231 -5.10 -8.45 8.84
C ASN A 231 -4.33 -7.60 7.81
N LEU A 232 -4.36 -7.99 6.52
CA LEU A 232 -3.60 -7.32 5.48
C LEU A 232 -4.18 -5.94 5.22
N ASN A 233 -3.37 -4.92 5.46
CA ASN A 233 -3.75 -3.52 5.32
C ASN A 233 -3.26 -2.91 4.00
N ARG A 234 -2.13 -3.39 3.50
CA ARG A 234 -1.54 -2.92 2.25
C ARG A 234 -0.99 -4.09 1.45
N LEU A 235 -1.47 -4.19 0.21
CA LEU A 235 -0.88 -5.02 -0.84
C LEU A 235 -0.33 -4.09 -1.91
N GLN A 236 0.99 -4.09 -2.07
CA GLN A 236 1.67 -3.27 -3.05
C GLN A 236 2.54 -4.14 -3.96
N ILE A 237 2.08 -4.27 -5.20
CA ILE A 237 2.66 -5.16 -6.24
C ILE A 237 2.87 -4.42 -7.56
N ASP A 238 2.83 -3.09 -7.53
CA ASP A 238 2.97 -2.26 -8.72
C ASP A 238 4.30 -2.48 -9.45
N GLN A 239 4.36 -2.19 -10.75
CA GLN A 239 5.58 -2.35 -11.57
C GLN A 239 6.12 -3.79 -11.54
N ASN A 240 5.30 -4.71 -12.05
CA ASN A 240 5.62 -6.12 -12.26
C ASN A 240 4.99 -6.59 -13.60
N GLU A 241 4.99 -7.89 -13.85
CA GLU A 241 4.40 -8.56 -15.02
C GLU A 241 3.20 -9.46 -14.62
N ILE A 242 2.52 -9.13 -13.51
CA ILE A 242 1.41 -9.93 -12.97
C ILE A 242 0.22 -9.86 -13.91
N SER A 243 -0.41 -11.00 -14.18
CA SER A 243 -1.47 -11.17 -15.17
C SER A 243 -2.71 -11.84 -14.59
N GLY A 244 -3.72 -12.11 -15.40
CA GLY A 244 -4.98 -12.71 -14.94
C GLY A 244 -5.88 -11.73 -14.19
N PRO A 245 -7.00 -12.21 -13.63
CA PRO A 245 -7.98 -11.35 -12.96
C PRO A 245 -7.57 -10.95 -11.54
N ILE A 246 -8.15 -9.86 -11.05
CA ILE A 246 -8.15 -9.54 -9.62
C ILE A 246 -9.07 -10.56 -8.92
N PRO A 247 -8.57 -11.32 -7.93
CA PRO A 247 -9.36 -12.32 -7.22
C PRO A 247 -10.57 -11.73 -6.50
N LYS A 248 -11.74 -12.35 -6.66
CA LYS A 248 -12.96 -11.99 -5.90
C LYS A 248 -12.79 -12.23 -4.39
N SER A 249 -11.92 -13.16 -4.01
CA SER A 249 -11.57 -13.44 -2.62
C SER A 249 -10.97 -12.23 -1.90
N PHE A 250 -10.47 -11.21 -2.62
CA PHE A 250 -9.94 -10.00 -2.02
C PHE A 250 -11.01 -9.22 -1.25
N ALA A 251 -12.29 -9.46 -1.51
CA ALA A 251 -13.39 -8.93 -0.69
C ALA A 251 -13.38 -9.40 0.78
N ASN A 252 -12.60 -10.43 1.11
CA ASN A 252 -12.45 -10.94 2.48
C ASN A 252 -11.33 -10.22 3.28
N LEU A 253 -10.59 -9.29 2.66
CA LEU A 253 -9.49 -8.57 3.28
C LEU A 253 -10.01 -7.44 4.18
N THR A 254 -10.61 -7.78 5.31
CA THR A 254 -11.38 -6.85 6.14
C THR A 254 -10.59 -5.65 6.68
N SER A 255 -9.27 -5.73 6.76
CA SER A 255 -8.39 -4.61 7.19
C SER A 255 -7.75 -3.84 6.03
N MET A 256 -8.09 -4.16 4.77
CA MET A 256 -7.43 -3.63 3.58
C MET A 256 -7.73 -2.15 3.39
N ARG A 257 -6.66 -1.36 3.24
CA ARG A 257 -6.72 0.08 2.96
C ARG A 257 -6.11 0.44 1.61
N HIS A 258 -5.09 -0.28 1.19
CA HIS A 258 -4.28 0.10 0.04
C HIS A 258 -4.07 -1.08 -0.90
N LEU A 259 -4.78 -1.06 -2.03
CA LEU A 259 -4.56 -1.96 -3.16
C LEU A 259 -3.80 -1.21 -4.25
N HIS A 260 -2.48 -1.39 -4.29
CA HIS A 260 -1.60 -0.78 -5.28
C HIS A 260 -1.12 -1.86 -6.26
N MET A 261 -1.77 -1.92 -7.42
CA MET A 261 -1.59 -2.99 -8.42
C MET A 261 -1.35 -2.43 -9.84
N ASN A 262 -1.03 -1.14 -9.93
CA ASN A 262 -0.77 -0.46 -11.19
C ASN A 262 0.49 -0.97 -11.90
N ASN A 263 0.62 -0.69 -13.20
CA ASN A 263 1.77 -1.08 -14.03
C ASN A 263 2.02 -2.60 -13.98
N ASN A 264 1.01 -3.36 -14.40
CA ASN A 264 1.04 -4.82 -14.52
C ASN A 264 0.31 -5.23 -15.82
N SER A 265 0.00 -6.52 -15.97
CA SER A 265 -0.81 -7.09 -17.05
C SER A 265 -2.13 -7.68 -16.55
N LEU A 266 -2.69 -7.16 -15.45
CA LEU A 266 -3.97 -7.62 -14.90
C LEU A 266 -5.08 -7.45 -15.93
N SER A 267 -6.04 -8.37 -15.94
CA SER A 267 -7.07 -8.48 -16.97
C SER A 267 -8.44 -8.78 -16.36
N GLY A 268 -9.48 -8.82 -17.19
CA GLY A 268 -10.86 -9.00 -16.71
C GLY A 268 -11.41 -7.75 -16.03
N GLN A 269 -12.48 -7.92 -15.25
CA GLN A 269 -13.20 -6.82 -14.60
C GLN A 269 -12.59 -6.45 -13.26
N ILE A 270 -12.76 -5.18 -12.85
CA ILE A 270 -12.64 -4.81 -11.43
C ILE A 270 -13.80 -5.50 -10.68
N PRO A 271 -13.52 -6.41 -9.73
CA PRO A 271 -14.58 -7.12 -9.02
C PRO A 271 -15.45 -6.15 -8.23
N SER A 272 -16.77 -6.19 -8.43
CA SER A 272 -17.70 -5.36 -7.64
C SER A 272 -17.66 -5.73 -6.17
N GLU A 273 -17.26 -6.96 -5.82
CA GLU A 273 -17.11 -7.41 -4.43
C GLU A 273 -16.07 -6.60 -3.64
N LEU A 274 -15.16 -5.86 -4.28
CA LEU A 274 -14.25 -4.94 -3.60
C LEU A 274 -14.98 -3.81 -2.86
N SER A 275 -16.24 -3.52 -3.22
CA SER A 275 -17.06 -2.54 -2.49
C SER A 275 -17.33 -2.92 -1.03
N ARG A 276 -17.19 -4.22 -0.69
CA ARG A 276 -17.42 -4.74 0.66
C ARG A 276 -16.28 -4.43 1.63
N LEU A 277 -15.13 -3.96 1.13
CA LEU A 277 -13.98 -3.65 1.95
C LEU A 277 -14.25 -2.40 2.81
N PRO A 278 -14.32 -2.53 4.15
CA PRO A 278 -14.82 -1.47 5.02
C PRO A 278 -13.85 -0.29 5.18
N GLU A 279 -12.56 -0.52 4.92
CA GLU A 279 -11.49 0.46 5.11
C GLU A 279 -10.74 0.81 3.82
N LEU A 280 -11.21 0.37 2.64
CA LEU A 280 -10.49 0.61 1.39
C LEU A 280 -10.36 2.12 1.12
N LEU A 281 -9.13 2.63 1.13
CA LEU A 281 -8.81 4.04 0.88
C LEU A 281 -8.35 4.24 -0.55
N HIS A 282 -7.44 3.40 -1.04
CA HIS A 282 -6.81 3.53 -2.35
C HIS A 282 -7.03 2.27 -3.18
N LEU A 283 -7.58 2.45 -4.37
CA LEU A 283 -7.62 1.46 -5.44
C LEU A 283 -6.84 2.01 -6.63
N LEU A 284 -5.58 1.59 -6.77
CA LEU A 284 -4.69 1.99 -7.87
C LEU A 284 -4.47 0.77 -8.77
N VAL A 285 -5.08 0.81 -9.96
CA VAL A 285 -5.07 -0.27 -10.94
C VAL A 285 -4.73 0.23 -12.34
N ASP A 286 -4.19 1.45 -12.45
CA ASP A 286 -3.80 2.04 -13.72
C ASP A 286 -2.72 1.25 -14.46
N SER A 287 -2.64 1.43 -15.77
CA SER A 287 -1.66 0.80 -16.65
C SER A 287 -1.70 -0.73 -16.54
N ASN A 288 -2.88 -1.30 -16.83
CA ASN A 288 -3.17 -2.74 -16.89
C ASN A 288 -4.01 -3.06 -18.15
N ASN A 289 -4.47 -4.29 -18.28
CA ASN A 289 -5.39 -4.75 -19.34
C ASN A 289 -6.81 -5.02 -18.80
N LEU A 290 -7.25 -4.26 -17.79
CA LEU A 290 -8.60 -4.40 -17.21
C LEU A 290 -9.65 -3.97 -18.23
N SER A 291 -10.81 -4.61 -18.18
CA SER A 291 -11.89 -4.43 -19.15
C SER A 291 -13.27 -4.68 -18.55
N GLY A 292 -14.31 -4.46 -19.34
CA GLY A 292 -15.70 -4.52 -18.88
C GLY A 292 -16.13 -3.22 -18.17
N PRO A 293 -17.32 -3.22 -17.53
CA PRO A 293 -17.85 -2.02 -16.89
C PRO A 293 -17.10 -1.66 -15.61
N LEU A 294 -17.00 -0.36 -15.33
CA LEU A 294 -16.67 0.14 -14.01
C LEU A 294 -17.78 -0.26 -13.02
N PRO A 295 -17.48 -0.90 -11.88
CA PRO A 295 -18.50 -1.37 -10.94
C PRO A 295 -19.19 -0.19 -10.23
N PRO A 296 -20.51 0.00 -10.41
CA PRO A 296 -21.27 1.04 -9.70
C PRO A 296 -21.23 0.85 -8.18
N GLU A 297 -21.07 -0.39 -7.70
CA GLU A 297 -21.02 -0.74 -6.28
C GLU A 297 -19.85 -0.09 -5.54
N LEU A 298 -18.81 0.40 -6.23
CA LEU A 298 -17.77 1.21 -5.58
C LEU A 298 -18.35 2.49 -4.95
N ALA A 299 -19.52 2.95 -5.40
CA ALA A 299 -20.29 4.00 -4.75
C ALA A 299 -20.70 3.67 -3.30
N GLU A 300 -20.81 2.39 -2.96
CA GLU A 300 -21.22 1.91 -1.63
C GLU A 300 -20.04 1.85 -0.64
N THR A 301 -18.81 2.06 -1.12
CA THR A 301 -17.63 2.12 -0.26
C THR A 301 -17.72 3.32 0.69
N ARG A 302 -17.36 3.11 1.96
CA ARG A 302 -17.49 4.16 2.99
C ARG A 302 -16.23 5.01 3.15
N SER A 303 -15.12 4.58 2.55
CA SER A 303 -13.79 5.08 2.87
C SER A 303 -12.94 5.40 1.63
N LEU A 304 -13.41 5.10 0.42
CA LEU A 304 -12.61 5.26 -0.79
C LEU A 304 -12.25 6.73 -1.01
N GLN A 305 -10.96 7.01 -1.10
CA GLN A 305 -10.41 8.35 -1.29
C GLN A 305 -9.78 8.52 -2.67
N ILE A 306 -9.13 7.46 -3.18
CA ILE A 306 -8.44 7.50 -4.47
C ILE A 306 -8.86 6.31 -5.32
N LEU A 307 -9.48 6.61 -6.45
CA LEU A 307 -9.70 5.68 -7.54
C LEU A 307 -8.88 6.11 -8.75
N GLN A 308 -7.88 5.30 -9.10
CA GLN A 308 -7.02 5.55 -10.26
C GLN A 308 -6.95 4.29 -11.12
N ALA A 309 -7.49 4.37 -12.33
CA ALA A 309 -7.60 3.24 -13.26
C ALA A 309 -7.21 3.62 -14.69
N ASP A 310 -6.37 4.67 -14.84
CA ASP A 310 -5.88 5.18 -16.13
C ASP A 310 -5.30 4.06 -17.01
N ASN A 311 -5.31 4.24 -18.34
CA ASN A 311 -4.67 3.32 -19.29
C ASN A 311 -5.14 1.87 -19.13
N ASN A 312 -6.45 1.66 -19.11
CA ASN A 312 -7.10 0.36 -19.17
C ASN A 312 -8.10 0.32 -20.34
N ASN A 313 -8.78 -0.81 -20.57
CA ASN A 313 -9.70 -0.98 -21.68
C ASN A 313 -11.15 -1.19 -21.22
N PHE A 314 -11.75 -0.18 -20.58
CA PHE A 314 -13.17 -0.19 -20.17
C PHE A 314 -14.12 0.13 -21.34
N SER A 315 -13.76 -0.30 -22.55
CA SER A 315 -14.36 0.11 -23.82
C SER A 315 -15.88 0.03 -23.84
N GLY A 316 -16.52 1.15 -24.20
CA GLY A 316 -17.97 1.22 -24.41
C GLY A 316 -18.79 1.28 -23.12
N SER A 317 -18.15 1.29 -21.95
CA SER A 317 -18.84 1.50 -20.68
C SER A 317 -18.93 2.99 -20.34
N SER A 318 -20.00 3.37 -19.65
CA SER A 318 -20.12 4.70 -19.07
C SER A 318 -19.48 4.75 -17.69
N ILE A 319 -19.03 5.94 -17.29
CA ILE A 319 -18.69 6.19 -15.89
C ILE A 319 -20.00 6.08 -15.06
N PRO A 320 -20.06 5.23 -14.01
CA PRO A 320 -21.28 5.09 -13.23
C PRO A 320 -21.70 6.42 -12.59
N ALA A 321 -22.93 6.87 -12.84
CA ALA A 321 -23.47 8.08 -12.23
C ALA A 321 -23.42 8.01 -10.69
N ALA A 322 -23.56 6.80 -10.13
CA ALA A 322 -23.46 6.54 -8.69
C ALA A 322 -22.13 7.02 -8.06
N TYR A 323 -21.06 7.24 -8.85
CA TYR A 323 -19.80 7.78 -8.32
C TYR A 323 -19.93 9.22 -7.81
N GLU A 324 -20.99 9.95 -8.18
CA GLU A 324 -21.37 11.22 -7.56
C GLU A 324 -21.62 11.10 -6.04
N ASN A 325 -21.96 9.89 -5.57
CA ASN A 325 -22.32 9.58 -4.20
C ASN A 325 -21.19 8.94 -3.38
N ILE A 326 -19.92 9.07 -3.80
CA ILE A 326 -18.76 8.65 -2.98
C ILE A 326 -18.29 9.85 -2.14
N PRO A 327 -18.79 10.04 -0.90
CA PRO A 327 -18.57 11.28 -0.15
C PRO A 327 -17.10 11.49 0.27
N THR A 328 -16.32 10.41 0.32
CA THR A 328 -14.92 10.42 0.74
C THR A 328 -13.92 10.63 -0.40
N LEU A 329 -14.40 10.67 -1.66
CA LEU A 329 -13.52 10.67 -2.82
C LEU A 329 -12.75 11.99 -2.93
N LEU A 330 -11.43 11.88 -3.01
CA LEU A 330 -10.50 13.00 -3.20
C LEU A 330 -9.97 13.06 -4.64
N LYS A 331 -9.77 11.88 -5.25
CA LYS A 331 -9.20 11.75 -6.59
C LYS A 331 -9.95 10.68 -7.40
N LEU A 332 -10.39 11.08 -8.59
CA LEU A 332 -10.87 10.20 -9.65
C LEU A 332 -10.02 10.39 -10.90
N SER A 333 -9.37 9.32 -11.35
CA SER A 333 -8.55 9.32 -12.55
C SER A 333 -8.88 8.10 -13.40
N LEU A 334 -9.43 8.36 -14.58
CA LEU A 334 -9.90 7.37 -15.56
C LEU A 334 -9.38 7.73 -16.97
N ARG A 335 -8.17 8.27 -17.05
CA ARG A 335 -7.57 8.73 -18.30
C ARG A 335 -7.35 7.56 -19.26
N ASN A 336 -7.62 7.77 -20.56
CA ASN A 336 -7.28 6.79 -21.60
C ASN A 336 -7.87 5.40 -21.33
N CYS A 337 -9.20 5.35 -21.16
CA CYS A 337 -9.95 4.17 -20.72
C CYS A 337 -10.99 3.67 -21.74
N ASN A 338 -11.10 4.33 -22.90
CA ASN A 338 -12.15 4.09 -23.92
C ASN A 338 -13.59 4.23 -23.38
N LEU A 339 -13.80 5.09 -22.37
CA LEU A 339 -15.10 5.32 -21.74
C LEU A 339 -16.02 6.19 -22.61
N GLN A 340 -17.33 5.93 -22.55
CA GLN A 340 -18.38 6.66 -23.26
C GLN A 340 -19.39 7.30 -22.29
N GLY A 341 -20.42 7.95 -22.82
CA GLY A 341 -21.47 8.58 -22.01
C GLY A 341 -21.04 9.93 -21.44
N GLY A 342 -21.78 10.43 -20.45
CA GLY A 342 -21.55 11.74 -19.84
C GLY A 342 -20.57 11.70 -18.67
N ILE A 343 -20.08 12.89 -18.29
CA ILE A 343 -19.29 13.09 -17.07
C ILE A 343 -20.22 12.98 -15.85
N PRO A 344 -19.89 12.21 -14.80
CA PRO A 344 -20.67 12.20 -13.56
C PRO A 344 -20.59 13.56 -12.84
N ASP A 345 -21.67 13.98 -12.19
CA ASP A 345 -21.69 15.25 -11.46
C ASP A 345 -21.02 15.13 -10.08
N ILE A 346 -19.72 15.42 -10.03
CA ILE A 346 -18.93 15.39 -8.79
C ILE A 346 -19.15 16.59 -7.85
N SER A 347 -20.09 17.50 -8.15
CA SER A 347 -20.35 18.68 -7.32
C SER A 347 -20.83 18.33 -5.89
N GLY A 348 -21.44 17.14 -5.72
CA GLY A 348 -21.88 16.62 -4.42
C GLY A 348 -20.76 16.18 -3.49
N ILE A 349 -19.51 16.10 -3.96
CA ILE A 349 -18.39 15.53 -3.20
C ILE A 349 -17.57 16.65 -2.54
N PRO A 350 -17.67 16.85 -1.21
CA PRO A 350 -17.22 18.08 -0.55
C PRO A 350 -15.70 18.23 -0.47
N GLN A 351 -14.94 17.13 -0.48
CA GLN A 351 -13.48 17.13 -0.37
C GLN A 351 -12.77 16.84 -1.71
N PHE A 352 -13.52 16.78 -2.80
CA PHE A 352 -12.98 16.38 -4.10
C PHE A 352 -11.90 17.36 -4.60
N GLY A 353 -10.78 16.80 -5.08
CA GLY A 353 -9.57 17.57 -5.39
C GLY A 353 -9.00 17.36 -6.79
N TYR A 354 -9.19 16.19 -7.40
CA TYR A 354 -8.51 15.84 -8.65
C TYR A 354 -9.41 15.01 -9.56
N LEU A 355 -9.69 15.55 -10.76
CA LEU A 355 -10.39 14.84 -11.83
C LEU A 355 -9.51 14.78 -13.08
N ASP A 356 -9.24 13.57 -13.57
CA ASP A 356 -8.68 13.34 -14.91
C ASP A 356 -9.53 12.29 -15.64
N LEU A 357 -10.26 12.74 -16.66
CA LEU A 357 -11.07 11.92 -17.56
C LEU A 357 -10.57 12.05 -19.01
N SER A 358 -9.35 12.54 -19.20
CA SER A 358 -8.81 12.84 -20.52
C SER A 358 -8.66 11.60 -21.39
N TRP A 359 -8.59 11.79 -22.71
CA TRP A 359 -8.37 10.72 -23.69
C TRP A 359 -9.45 9.62 -23.65
N ASN A 360 -10.72 10.00 -23.58
CA ASN A 360 -11.84 9.06 -23.65
C ASN A 360 -12.76 9.40 -24.83
N GLN A 361 -13.94 8.77 -24.88
CA GLN A 361 -14.99 8.99 -25.87
C GLN A 361 -16.22 9.61 -25.19
N LEU A 362 -16.01 10.44 -24.15
CA LEU A 362 -17.10 11.05 -23.39
C LEU A 362 -17.86 12.07 -24.24
N THR A 363 -19.16 12.15 -24.02
CA THR A 363 -20.11 12.97 -24.79
C THR A 363 -21.01 13.78 -23.86
N GLY A 364 -21.83 14.66 -24.43
CA GLY A 364 -22.74 15.51 -23.66
C GLY A 364 -22.03 16.72 -23.04
N SER A 365 -22.79 17.47 -22.25
CA SER A 365 -22.33 18.71 -21.62
C SER A 365 -21.60 18.46 -20.31
N ILE A 366 -20.65 19.35 -19.99
CA ILE A 366 -19.98 19.37 -18.68
C ILE A 366 -21.00 19.80 -17.59
N PRO A 367 -21.11 19.09 -16.45
CA PRO A 367 -21.97 19.49 -15.33
C PRO A 367 -21.73 20.93 -14.85
N THR A 368 -22.81 21.68 -14.60
CA THR A 368 -22.75 23.12 -14.30
C THR A 368 -22.79 23.46 -12.82
N ASN A 369 -23.01 22.47 -11.95
CA ASN A 369 -23.10 22.69 -10.51
C ASN A 369 -21.76 23.12 -9.92
N LYS A 370 -21.82 23.85 -8.80
CA LYS A 370 -20.63 24.41 -8.16
C LYS A 370 -19.75 23.29 -7.59
N LEU A 371 -18.50 23.25 -8.03
CA LEU A 371 -17.52 22.27 -7.55
C LEU A 371 -16.97 22.64 -6.17
N ALA A 372 -16.37 21.66 -5.49
CA ALA A 372 -15.70 21.86 -4.21
C ALA A 372 -14.51 22.84 -4.34
N SER A 373 -14.27 23.63 -3.29
CA SER A 373 -13.15 24.58 -3.26
C SER A 373 -11.77 23.91 -3.26
N ASN A 374 -11.71 22.61 -2.96
CA ASN A 374 -10.49 21.83 -2.89
C ASN A 374 -9.98 21.39 -4.26
N VAL A 375 -10.75 21.60 -5.34
CA VAL A 375 -10.35 21.19 -6.68
C VAL A 375 -9.05 21.88 -7.11
N THR A 376 -8.09 21.05 -7.48
CA THR A 376 -6.76 21.45 -7.97
C THR A 376 -6.57 21.14 -9.44
N THR A 377 -7.17 20.05 -9.94
CA THR A 377 -6.97 19.55 -11.29
C THR A 377 -8.30 19.11 -11.88
N ILE A 378 -8.57 19.60 -13.09
CA ILE A 378 -9.64 19.15 -13.96
C ILE A 378 -9.03 18.94 -15.35
N ASP A 379 -8.90 17.69 -15.77
CA ASP A 379 -8.51 17.33 -17.14
C ASP A 379 -9.64 16.56 -17.82
N LEU A 380 -10.27 17.19 -18.80
CA LEU A 380 -11.33 16.64 -19.64
C LEU A 380 -10.91 16.59 -21.11
N SER A 381 -9.62 16.81 -21.38
CA SER A 381 -9.10 16.93 -22.75
C SER A 381 -9.28 15.66 -23.58
N HIS A 382 -9.28 15.81 -24.90
CA HIS A 382 -9.36 14.72 -25.86
C HIS A 382 -10.57 13.80 -25.60
N ASN A 383 -11.76 14.38 -25.76
CA ASN A 383 -13.06 13.70 -25.66
C ASN A 383 -13.99 14.19 -26.79
N SER A 384 -15.28 13.87 -26.72
CA SER A 384 -16.32 14.37 -27.64
C SER A 384 -17.38 15.19 -26.90
N LEU A 385 -16.97 15.91 -25.85
CA LEU A 385 -17.86 16.76 -25.05
C LEU A 385 -18.37 17.93 -25.88
N ASN A 386 -19.60 18.37 -25.61
CA ASN A 386 -20.24 19.48 -26.31
C ASN A 386 -20.86 20.50 -25.34
N GLY A 387 -21.50 21.53 -25.89
CA GLY A 387 -22.06 22.63 -25.10
C GLY A 387 -21.01 23.69 -24.77
N THR A 388 -21.19 24.39 -23.65
CA THR A 388 -20.36 25.55 -23.26
C THR A 388 -19.50 25.25 -22.04
N ILE A 389 -18.42 26.01 -21.86
CA ILE A 389 -17.59 25.95 -20.66
C ILE A 389 -18.41 26.45 -19.46
N PRO A 390 -18.59 25.65 -18.39
CA PRO A 390 -19.44 26.01 -17.27
C PRO A 390 -18.80 27.10 -16.39
N SER A 391 -19.63 28.01 -15.86
CA SER A 391 -19.18 29.04 -14.92
C SER A 391 -18.76 28.48 -13.56
N SER A 392 -19.04 27.20 -13.27
CA SER A 392 -18.59 26.51 -12.06
C SER A 392 -17.08 26.33 -11.97
N PHE A 393 -16.35 26.49 -13.08
CA PHE A 393 -14.89 26.55 -13.10
C PHE A 393 -14.34 27.89 -12.57
N SER A 394 -15.19 28.92 -12.44
CA SER A 394 -14.82 30.20 -11.87
C SER A 394 -14.79 30.16 -10.34
N GLY A 395 -13.82 30.86 -9.73
CA GLY A 395 -13.77 31.03 -8.28
C GLY A 395 -13.31 29.78 -7.51
N LEU A 396 -12.57 28.86 -8.17
CA LEU A 396 -11.91 27.73 -7.53
C LEU A 396 -10.51 28.16 -7.03
N PRO A 397 -10.33 28.42 -5.72
CA PRO A 397 -9.11 29.07 -5.20
C PRO A 397 -7.84 28.22 -5.33
N ASN A 398 -8.01 26.89 -5.37
CA ASN A 398 -6.91 25.93 -5.40
C ASN A 398 -6.64 25.38 -6.80
N LEU A 399 -7.39 25.79 -7.82
CA LEU A 399 -7.26 25.29 -9.18
C LEU A 399 -5.86 25.61 -9.72
N GLN A 400 -5.18 24.57 -10.21
CA GLN A 400 -3.83 24.63 -10.77
C GLN A 400 -3.84 24.21 -12.24
N PHE A 401 -4.62 23.20 -12.58
CA PHE A 401 -4.71 22.66 -13.92
C PHE A 401 -6.15 22.56 -14.38
N LEU A 402 -6.46 23.17 -15.52
CA LEU A 402 -7.73 23.01 -16.23
C LEU A 402 -7.43 22.76 -17.70
N SER A 403 -7.81 21.59 -18.19
CA SER A 403 -7.74 21.26 -19.61
C SER A 403 -9.08 20.75 -20.14
N ILE A 404 -9.52 21.34 -21.25
CA ILE A 404 -10.71 20.92 -21.99
C ILE A 404 -10.44 20.81 -23.50
N GLU A 405 -9.17 20.87 -23.89
CA GLU A 405 -8.76 20.87 -25.30
C GLU A 405 -9.21 19.60 -26.03
N GLY A 406 -9.33 19.66 -27.35
CA GLY A 406 -9.68 18.49 -28.15
C GLY A 406 -11.09 17.94 -27.86
N ASN A 407 -12.06 18.84 -27.66
CA ASN A 407 -13.48 18.56 -27.53
C ASN A 407 -14.31 19.32 -28.59
N HIS A 408 -15.64 19.16 -28.60
CA HIS A 408 -16.60 19.89 -29.43
C HIS A 408 -17.29 21.01 -28.64
N ILE A 409 -16.53 21.72 -27.80
CA ILE A 409 -17.05 22.79 -26.93
C ILE A 409 -17.15 24.08 -27.75
N ASP A 410 -18.33 24.69 -27.70
CA ASP A 410 -18.64 25.96 -28.36
C ASP A 410 -18.77 27.10 -27.33
N GLY A 411 -18.67 28.34 -27.80
CA GLY A 411 -18.87 29.54 -26.98
C GLY A 411 -17.58 30.19 -26.49
N ALA A 412 -17.73 31.33 -25.80
CA ALA A 412 -16.60 32.10 -25.29
C ALA A 412 -16.10 31.52 -23.97
N VAL A 413 -14.78 31.54 -23.76
CA VAL A 413 -14.17 31.26 -22.45
C VAL A 413 -14.63 32.32 -21.45
N PRO A 414 -15.37 31.96 -20.38
CA PRO A 414 -15.83 32.94 -19.40
C PRO A 414 -14.64 33.68 -18.77
N SER A 415 -14.64 35.01 -18.84
CA SER A 415 -13.57 35.86 -18.29
C SER A 415 -13.40 35.70 -16.78
N THR A 416 -14.40 35.15 -16.09
CA THR A 416 -14.40 34.91 -14.65
C THR A 416 -13.68 33.63 -14.24
N ILE A 417 -13.37 32.69 -15.16
CA ILE A 417 -12.74 31.40 -14.81
C ILE A 417 -11.45 31.63 -14.01
N TRP A 418 -10.70 32.68 -14.37
CA TRP A 418 -9.44 33.04 -13.72
C TRP A 418 -9.50 34.40 -13.00
N SER A 419 -10.71 34.89 -12.68
CA SER A 419 -10.84 36.08 -11.84
C SER A 419 -10.27 35.78 -10.44
N ASN A 420 -9.38 36.66 -9.96
CA ASN A 420 -8.67 36.52 -8.69
C ASN A 420 -7.72 35.32 -8.56
N ILE A 421 -7.27 34.73 -9.68
CA ILE A 421 -6.21 33.71 -9.67
C ILE A 421 -4.86 34.39 -9.97
N THR A 422 -3.95 34.39 -9.00
CA THR A 422 -2.56 34.78 -9.24
C THR A 422 -1.82 33.64 -9.95
N PHE A 423 -1.33 33.89 -11.16
CA PHE A 423 -0.47 32.94 -11.88
C PHE A 423 0.92 32.92 -11.22
N VAL A 424 1.10 32.05 -10.22
CA VAL A 424 2.38 31.79 -9.56
C VAL A 424 2.76 30.33 -9.83
N GLY A 425 3.90 30.09 -10.49
CA GLY A 425 4.43 28.74 -10.72
C GLY A 425 3.60 27.86 -11.68
N ASN A 426 3.59 26.54 -11.42
CA ASN A 426 3.09 25.41 -12.25
C ASN A 426 1.59 25.41 -12.62
N ARG A 427 0.91 26.56 -12.68
CA ARG A 427 -0.50 26.65 -13.09
C ARG A 427 -0.61 26.73 -14.62
N SER A 428 -1.46 25.90 -15.22
CA SER A 428 -1.68 25.91 -16.68
C SER A 428 -3.16 25.77 -17.04
N LEU A 429 -3.58 26.58 -18.01
CA LEU A 429 -4.88 26.52 -18.67
C LEU A 429 -4.64 26.09 -20.12
N VAL A 430 -5.32 25.02 -20.54
CA VAL A 430 -5.30 24.55 -21.93
C VAL A 430 -6.74 24.39 -22.39
N VAL A 431 -7.17 25.26 -23.30
CA VAL A 431 -8.56 25.31 -23.78
C VAL A 431 -8.61 24.94 -25.24
#